data_AF-A0A7K4GZB8-F1
#
_entry.id   AF-A0A7K4GZB8-F1
#
_cell.length_a   1.000
_cell.length_b   1.000
_cell.length_c   1.000
_cell.angle_alpha   90.00
_cell.angle_beta   90.00
_cell.angle_gamma   90.00
#
_symmetry.space_group_name_H-M   'P 1'
#
loop_
_entity.id
_entity.type
_entity.pdbx_description
1 polymer ?
#
loop_
_entity_poly.entity_id
_entity_poly.type
_entity_poly.pdbx_seq_one_letter_code
_entity_poly.pdbx_strand_id
1 'polypeptide(L)'
;MSTSTQSSLLKQVGHYGGERVGIGTHTGKFMAIHALDDCTIGAGTVGSISNFAGAAIALGDVIVGEWSAIELTAGDAIIYYAD
;
A
#
# COMPACT_ATOMS: atom_id res chain seq x y z
N MET A 1 -29.49 -7.16 -21.16
CA MET A 1 -28.62 -7.20 -19.98
C MET A 1 -27.86 -5.89 -19.92
N SER A 2 -28.26 -4.96 -19.04
CA SER A 2 -27.50 -3.73 -18.79
C SER A 2 -26.44 -4.05 -17.73
N THR A 3 -25.21 -4.32 -18.16
CA THR A 3 -24.08 -4.46 -17.24
C THR A 3 -23.71 -3.05 -16.78
N SER A 4 -24.09 -2.71 -15.56
CA SER A 4 -23.81 -1.44 -14.89
C SER A 4 -22.35 -0.98 -15.11
N THR A 5 -22.19 0.06 -15.92
CA THR A 5 -20.92 0.79 -16.15
C THR A 5 -20.37 1.45 -14.89
N GLN A 6 -21.18 1.56 -13.83
CA GLN A 6 -20.74 2.12 -12.55
C GLN A 6 -19.74 1.20 -11.83
N SER A 7 -19.90 -0.13 -11.95
CA SER A 7 -19.03 -1.09 -11.26
C SER A 7 -17.65 -1.25 -11.90
N SER A 8 -17.51 -1.04 -13.23
CA SER A 8 -16.21 -1.09 -13.90
C SER A 8 -15.43 0.21 -13.72
N LEU A 9 -16.10 1.38 -13.69
CA LEU A 9 -15.43 2.66 -13.42
C LEU A 9 -14.86 2.69 -11.99
N LEU A 10 -15.58 2.20 -10.98
CA LEU A 10 -15.07 2.16 -9.60
C LEU A 10 -13.86 1.21 -9.43
N LYS A 11 -13.80 0.10 -10.17
CA LYS A 11 -12.64 -0.81 -10.21
C LYS A 11 -11.48 -0.25 -11.03
N GLN A 12 -11.78 0.51 -12.09
CA GLN A 12 -10.79 1.18 -12.95
C GLN A 12 -10.22 2.45 -12.30
N VAL A 13 -10.91 3.01 -11.30
CA VAL A 13 -10.50 4.16 -10.47
C VAL A 13 -9.88 3.70 -9.14
N GLY A 14 -9.66 2.39 -8.93
CA GLY A 14 -8.93 1.87 -7.76
C GLY A 14 -9.60 2.12 -6.40
N HIS A 15 -10.90 2.46 -6.39
CA HIS A 15 -11.60 3.04 -5.24
C HIS A 15 -11.65 2.14 -3.99
N TYR A 16 -11.37 0.84 -4.12
CA TYR A 16 -11.30 -0.14 -3.01
C TYR A 16 -10.19 -1.20 -3.21
N GLY A 17 -9.19 -0.90 -4.03
CA GLY A 17 -8.15 -1.86 -4.44
C GLY A 17 -6.80 -1.59 -3.77
N GLY A 18 -5.92 -2.59 -3.81
CA GLY A 18 -4.50 -2.40 -3.55
C GLY A 18 -3.74 -2.08 -4.83
N GLU A 19 -2.76 -1.19 -4.77
CA GLU A 19 -1.81 -0.92 -5.85
C GLU A 19 -0.51 -1.67 -5.61
N ARG A 20 -0.04 -2.41 -6.62
CA ARG A 20 1.30 -2.99 -6.58
C ARG A 20 2.32 -1.89 -6.82
N VAL A 21 3.20 -1.72 -5.85
CA VAL A 21 4.25 -0.72 -5.84
C VAL A 21 5.61 -1.36 -5.61
N GLY A 22 6.65 -0.76 -6.19
CA GLY A 22 8.04 -1.11 -5.91
C GLY A 22 8.74 -0.03 -5.10
N ILE A 23 10.07 -0.05 -5.14
CA ILE A 23 10.95 0.92 -4.48
C ILE A 23 10.57 2.36 -4.86
N GLY A 24 10.44 3.22 -3.85
CA GLY A 24 10.06 4.62 -3.99
C GLY A 24 9.19 5.12 -2.85
N THR A 25 8.86 6.41 -2.89
CA THR A 25 7.92 7.03 -1.97
C THR A 25 6.54 7.13 -2.60
N HIS A 26 5.55 6.53 -1.95
CA HIS A 26 4.16 6.51 -2.38
C HIS A 26 3.34 7.33 -1.38
N THR A 27 2.65 8.37 -1.86
CA THR A 27 1.84 9.26 -1.03
C THR A 27 0.36 9.07 -1.34
N GLY A 28 -0.48 9.11 -0.31
CA GLY A 28 -1.89 8.78 -0.43
C GLY A 28 -2.51 8.57 0.94
N LYS A 29 -3.67 7.92 0.98
CA LYS A 29 -4.23 7.40 2.23
C LYS A 29 -4.20 5.89 2.14
N PHE A 30 -3.45 5.22 3.00
CA PHE A 30 -3.27 3.77 2.95
C PHE A 30 -3.68 3.12 4.27
N MET A 31 -4.29 1.93 4.19
CA MET A 31 -4.76 1.14 5.33
C MET A 31 -4.00 -0.17 5.56
N ALA A 32 -3.27 -0.68 4.56
CA ALA A 32 -2.46 -1.89 4.70
C ALA A 32 -1.31 -1.94 3.69
N ILE A 33 -0.26 -2.68 4.04
CA ILE A 33 0.88 -3.01 3.19
C ILE A 33 1.00 -4.54 3.16
N HIS A 34 0.95 -5.14 1.98
CA HIS A 34 1.19 -6.57 1.79
C HIS A 34 2.47 -6.81 0.99
N ALA A 35 3.45 -7.49 1.57
CA ALA A 35 4.73 -7.74 0.94
C ALA A 35 4.65 -8.85 -0.12
N LEU A 36 5.03 -8.54 -1.36
CA LEU A 36 5.18 -9.50 -2.45
C LEU A 36 6.63 -10.00 -2.61
N ASP A 37 7.57 -9.35 -1.93
CA ASP A 37 8.96 -9.72 -1.72
C ASP A 37 9.39 -9.21 -0.33
N ASP A 38 10.57 -9.58 0.15
CA ASP A 38 11.12 -9.01 1.38
C ASP A 38 11.30 -7.48 1.22
N CYS A 39 10.48 -6.72 1.94
CA CYS A 39 10.42 -5.27 1.83
C CYS A 39 11.13 -4.59 2.99
N THR A 40 11.77 -3.45 2.71
CA THR A 40 12.34 -2.58 3.76
C THR A 40 11.68 -1.20 3.72
N ILE A 41 11.12 -0.79 4.85
CA ILE A 41 10.44 0.50 5.01
C ILE A 41 11.48 1.62 5.20
N GLY A 42 11.35 2.69 4.44
CA GLY A 42 12.20 3.87 4.50
C GLY A 42 11.75 4.91 5.54
N ALA A 43 12.62 5.91 5.76
CA ALA A 43 12.42 7.00 6.72
C ALA A 43 11.32 8.00 6.31
N GLY A 44 10.96 8.03 5.03
CA GLY A 44 9.86 8.84 4.47
C GLY A 44 8.47 8.27 4.75
N THR A 45 8.36 7.12 5.44
CA THR A 45 7.07 6.54 5.82
C THR A 45 6.44 7.32 6.97
N VAL A 46 5.21 7.79 6.77
CA VAL A 46 4.45 8.58 7.73
C VAL A 46 3.11 7.88 7.98
N GLY A 47 2.86 7.50 9.23
CA GLY A 47 1.64 6.81 9.61
C GLY A 47 1.45 6.63 11.12
N SER A 48 0.47 5.81 11.49
CA SER A 48 0.05 5.59 12.87
C SER A 48 0.94 4.64 13.67
N ILE A 49 1.87 3.93 13.01
CA ILE A 49 2.81 3.02 13.67
C ILE A 49 4.12 3.75 14.00
N SER A 50 4.42 3.87 15.28
CA SER A 50 5.66 4.45 15.81
C SER A 50 6.88 3.62 15.42
N ASN A 51 8.00 4.28 15.06
CA ASN A 51 9.28 3.63 14.73
C ASN A 51 9.20 2.58 13.61
N PHE A 52 8.31 2.80 12.64
CA PHE A 52 8.13 1.86 11.53
C PHE A 52 9.21 1.97 10.43
N ALA A 53 9.88 3.12 10.35
CA ALA A 53 11.03 3.30 9.45
C ALA A 53 12.16 2.32 9.80
N GLY A 54 12.72 1.66 8.79
CA GLY A 54 13.72 0.61 8.93
C GLY A 54 13.16 -0.79 9.21
N ALA A 55 11.83 -0.94 9.32
CA ALA A 55 11.22 -2.26 9.46
C ALA A 55 11.43 -3.11 8.21
N ALA A 56 11.77 -4.38 8.42
CA ALA A 56 11.75 -5.40 7.38
C ALA A 56 10.42 -6.15 7.44
N ILE A 57 9.70 -6.18 6.31
CA ILE A 57 8.45 -6.90 6.15
C ILE A 57 8.76 -8.12 5.30
N ALA A 58 8.56 -9.32 5.86
CA ALA A 58 8.85 -10.55 5.16
C ALA A 58 7.84 -10.81 4.03
N LEU A 59 8.27 -11.52 2.99
CA LEU A 59 7.41 -12.01 1.91
C LEU A 59 6.11 -12.61 2.46
N GLY A 60 4.98 -12.12 1.95
CA GLY A 60 3.63 -12.64 2.26
C GLY A 60 3.00 -12.04 3.52
N ASP A 61 3.74 -11.26 4.30
CA ASP A 61 3.19 -10.59 5.48
C ASP A 61 2.26 -9.42 5.10
N VAL A 62 1.36 -9.07 6.01
CA VAL A 62 0.43 -7.94 5.88
C VAL A 62 0.50 -7.09 7.13
N ILE A 63 0.99 -5.86 6.98
CA ILE A 63 0.95 -4.86 8.05
C ILE A 63 -0.29 -4.00 7.84
N VAL A 64 -1.11 -3.88 8.88
CA VAL A 64 -2.30 -3.02 8.91
C VAL A 64 -1.99 -1.79 9.75
N GLY A 65 -2.40 -0.63 9.26
CA GLY A 65 -2.09 0.67 9.86
C GLY A 65 -2.72 1.77 9.06
N GLU A 66 -2.46 3.02 9.41
CA GLU A 66 -2.91 4.17 8.62
C GLU A 66 -1.68 4.96 8.22
N TRP A 67 -1.49 5.19 6.93
CA TRP A 67 -0.33 5.92 6.41
C TRP A 67 -0.75 7.00 5.43
N SER A 68 -0.06 8.14 5.50
CA SER A 68 -0.14 9.22 4.52
C SER A 68 0.99 9.18 3.50
N ALA A 69 2.08 8.48 3.83
CA ALA A 69 3.20 8.19 2.94
C ALA A 69 3.84 6.85 3.31
N ILE A 70 4.23 6.05 2.32
CA ILE A 70 4.96 4.80 2.47
C ILE A 70 6.19 4.87 1.58
N GLU A 71 7.38 4.77 2.17
CA GLU A 71 8.63 4.64 1.43
C GLU A 71 9.09 3.18 1.47
N LEU A 72 9.27 2.59 0.30
CA LEU A 72 9.93 1.29 0.14
C LEU A 72 11.35 1.53 -0.36
N THR A 73 12.33 1.01 0.37
CA THR A 73 13.76 1.08 -0.01
C THR A 73 14.25 -0.22 -0.66
N ALA A 74 13.50 -1.31 -0.51
CA ALA A 74 13.73 -2.60 -1.13
C ALA A 74 12.41 -3.38 -1.28
N GLY A 75 12.37 -4.28 -2.26
CA GLY A 75 11.25 -5.19 -2.51
C GLY A 75 10.06 -4.57 -3.24
N ASP A 76 9.02 -5.39 -3.38
CA ASP A 76 7.72 -5.05 -3.98
C ASP A 76 6.59 -5.33 -2.98
N ALA A 77 5.59 -4.45 -2.92
CA ALA A 77 4.43 -4.62 -2.06
C ALA A 77 3.13 -4.24 -2.77
N ILE A 78 2.00 -4.62 -2.18
CA ILE A 78 0.69 -4.08 -2.50
C ILE A 78 0.28 -3.16 -1.36
N ILE A 79 0.06 -1.87 -1.66
CA ILE A 79 -0.49 -0.90 -0.69
C ILE A 79 -1.98 -0.76 -0.91
N TYR A 80 -2.77 -0.88 0.16
CA TYR A 80 -4.24 -0.77 0.11
C TYR A 80 -4.67 0.62 0.51
N TYR A 81 -5.53 1.26 -0.28
CA TYR A 81 -6.03 2.59 0.00
C TYR A 81 -7.07 2.61 1.14
N ALA A 82 -7.07 3.70 1.91
CA ALA A 82 -8.12 4.05 2.87
C ALA A 82 -9.02 5.14 2.26
N ASP A 83 -10.34 5.01 2.41
CA ASP A 83 -11.36 5.98 1.94
C ASP A 83 -11.28 7.30 2.78
#